data_AF-Q3ZL81-F1
#
_entry.id   AF-Q3ZL81-F1
#
_cell.length_a   1.000
_cell.length_b   1.000
_cell.length_c   1.000
_cell.angle_alpha   90.00
_cell.angle_beta   90.00
_cell.angle_gamma   90.00
#
_symmetry.space_group_name_H-M   'P 1'
#
loop_
_entity.id
_entity.type
_entity.pdbx_description
1 polymer ?
#
loop_
_entity_poly.entity_id
_entity_poly.type
_entity_poly.pdbx_seq_one_letter_code
_entity_poly.pdbx_strand_id
1 'polypeptide(L)'
;MKAQIRYLAMSAGAPALVLMAVPADAWAMHIMEGFLPPLHALVWWLLFLPCLWLGLVRLRQIVSADSNQKVLLALCGAFIFVLSALKIPSVTGSCSHPTGAGLAVILFGPGVVAILGAIVLLFQALLLAHGGLTTLGANGMSMAVLGPVVGYLVWRLATRAGLRRDVAIFLCAALADLATYVVTSLQLGVAFPDPHSGVAGSVMKFMGIFCLTQVPVAIAEGLLTVLIYDQLSKRHLVQAPGVRG
;
A
#
# COMPACT_ATOMS: atom_id res chain seq x y z
N MET A 1 32.98 26.93 -22.85
CA MET A 1 31.52 27.11 -22.74
C MET A 1 30.71 26.18 -23.66
N LYS A 2 30.89 26.19 -24.99
CA LYS A 2 30.12 25.32 -25.92
C LYS A 2 30.27 23.80 -25.69
N ALA A 3 31.43 23.33 -25.22
CA ALA A 3 31.69 21.91 -24.94
C ALA A 3 31.00 21.40 -23.65
N GLN A 4 30.93 22.23 -22.60
CA GLN A 4 30.22 21.89 -21.36
C GLN A 4 28.71 21.84 -21.55
N ILE A 5 28.16 22.71 -22.42
CA ILE A 5 26.72 22.70 -22.76
C ILE A 5 26.35 21.43 -23.53
N ARG A 6 27.23 20.91 -24.40
CA ARG A 6 27.01 19.61 -25.08
C ARG A 6 27.07 18.42 -24.12
N TYR A 7 27.98 18.44 -23.15
CA TYR A 7 28.04 17.41 -22.10
C TYR A 7 26.78 17.42 -21.20
N LEU A 8 26.27 18.61 -20.87
CA LEU A 8 25.01 18.75 -20.11
C LEU A 8 23.79 18.26 -20.92
N ALA A 9 23.77 18.51 -22.22
CA ALA A 9 22.70 18.04 -23.11
C ALA A 9 22.75 16.51 -23.32
N MET A 10 23.94 15.92 -23.38
CA MET A 10 24.12 14.47 -23.48
C MET A 10 23.88 13.75 -22.15
N SER A 11 24.19 14.38 -21.00
CA SER A 11 23.90 13.82 -19.67
C SER A 11 22.41 13.94 -19.29
N ALA A 12 21.67 14.87 -19.89
CA ALA A 12 20.21 14.97 -19.78
C ALA A 12 19.46 14.03 -20.75
N GLY A 13 20.11 13.61 -21.85
CA GLY A 13 19.51 12.71 -22.84
C GLY A 13 19.28 11.29 -22.32
N ALA A 14 20.21 10.75 -21.54
CA ALA A 14 20.08 9.41 -20.96
C ALA A 14 18.91 9.26 -19.96
N PRO A 15 18.72 10.17 -18.97
CA PRO A 15 17.55 10.11 -18.09
C PRO A 15 16.24 10.42 -18.83
N ALA A 16 16.26 11.31 -19.83
CA ALA A 16 15.07 11.60 -20.65
C ALA A 16 14.65 10.39 -21.51
N LEU A 17 15.61 9.64 -22.08
CA LEU A 17 15.34 8.42 -22.84
C LEU A 17 14.80 7.30 -21.94
N VAL A 18 15.31 7.20 -20.70
CA VAL A 18 14.78 6.28 -19.67
C VAL A 18 13.36 6.69 -19.28
N LEU A 19 13.08 7.99 -19.09
CA LEU A 19 11.73 8.50 -18.77
C LEU A 19 10.73 8.28 -19.92
N MET A 20 11.17 8.26 -21.18
CA MET A 20 10.31 7.95 -22.33
C MET A 20 10.14 6.45 -22.59
N ALA A 21 10.97 5.60 -21.99
CA ALA A 21 10.81 4.15 -21.98
C ALA A 21 10.00 3.64 -20.78
N VAL A 22 9.70 4.50 -19.81
CA VAL A 22 8.76 4.20 -18.72
C VAL A 22 7.34 4.37 -19.28
N PRO A 23 6.50 3.30 -19.29
CA PRO A 23 5.10 3.45 -19.69
C PRO A 23 4.43 4.51 -18.80
N ALA A 24 3.75 5.47 -19.44
CA ALA A 24 3.07 6.59 -18.78
C ALA A 24 1.99 6.15 -17.76
N ASP A 25 1.66 4.87 -17.72
CA ASP A 25 0.65 4.28 -16.85
C ASP A 25 1.22 3.65 -15.56
N ALA A 26 2.55 3.64 -15.37
CA ALA A 26 3.22 3.05 -14.21
C ALA A 26 3.20 3.93 -12.92
N TRP A 27 2.31 4.91 -12.87
CA TRP A 27 2.18 5.87 -11.77
C TRP A 27 1.15 5.44 -10.72
N ALA A 28 0.49 4.30 -10.94
CA ALA A 28 -0.48 3.73 -10.03
C ALA A 28 0.12 2.53 -9.27
N MET A 29 -0.02 2.56 -7.94
CA MET A 29 0.30 1.42 -7.08
C MET A 29 -0.64 0.23 -7.34
N HIS A 30 -1.85 0.49 -7.81
CA HIS A 30 -2.85 -0.52 -8.16
C HIS A 30 -2.63 -1.08 -9.55
N ILE A 31 -2.74 -2.39 -9.68
CA ILE A 31 -2.83 -3.06 -10.98
C ILE A 31 -4.14 -2.63 -11.64
N MET A 32 -4.05 -2.00 -12.82
CA MET A 32 -5.19 -1.46 -13.54
C MET A 32 -6.14 -2.56 -14.05
N GLU A 33 -7.41 -2.19 -14.26
CA GLU A 33 -8.43 -3.07 -14.85
C GLU A 33 -7.95 -3.69 -16.16
N GLY A 34 -8.17 -5.01 -16.32
CA GLY A 34 -7.82 -5.72 -17.55
C GLY A 34 -6.32 -5.92 -17.78
N PHE A 35 -5.44 -5.47 -16.87
CA PHE A 35 -4.00 -5.68 -17.02
C PHE A 35 -3.63 -7.14 -16.87
N LEU A 36 -4.12 -7.82 -15.82
CA LEU A 36 -3.79 -9.22 -15.59
C LEU A 36 -4.53 -10.15 -16.56
N PRO A 37 -3.85 -11.20 -17.08
CA PRO A 37 -4.54 -12.26 -17.81
C PRO A 37 -5.67 -12.87 -16.97
N PRO A 38 -6.81 -13.26 -17.58
CA PRO A 38 -7.99 -13.70 -16.83
C PRO A 38 -7.73 -14.82 -15.82
N LEU A 39 -6.84 -15.76 -16.16
CA LEU A 39 -6.47 -16.86 -15.28
C LEU A 39 -5.69 -16.39 -14.05
N HIS A 40 -4.76 -15.43 -14.22
CA HIS A 40 -4.05 -14.82 -13.09
C HIS A 40 -4.99 -14.01 -12.20
N ALA A 41 -5.88 -13.21 -12.79
CA ALA A 41 -6.90 -12.47 -12.05
C ALA A 41 -7.77 -13.39 -11.20
N LEU A 42 -8.22 -14.51 -11.77
CA LEU A 42 -9.02 -15.53 -11.07
C LEU A 42 -8.25 -16.19 -9.92
N VAL A 43 -6.97 -16.55 -10.13
CA VAL A 43 -6.12 -17.12 -9.06
C VAL A 43 -5.99 -16.15 -7.89
N TRP A 44 -5.73 -14.87 -8.15
CA TRP A 44 -5.62 -13.87 -7.09
C TRP A 44 -6.93 -13.65 -6.34
N TRP A 45 -8.07 -13.69 -7.03
CA TRP A 45 -9.38 -13.70 -6.39
C TRP A 45 -9.58 -14.93 -5.50
N LEU A 46 -9.22 -16.12 -5.96
CA LEU A 46 -9.31 -17.35 -5.16
C LEU A 46 -8.44 -17.30 -3.91
N LEU A 47 -7.27 -16.65 -3.98
CA LEU A 47 -6.40 -16.43 -2.81
C LEU A 47 -6.96 -15.36 -1.86
N PHE A 48 -7.61 -14.34 -2.40
CA PHE A 48 -8.14 -13.22 -1.62
C PHE A 48 -9.43 -13.56 -0.87
N LEU A 49 -10.33 -14.35 -1.47
CA LEU A 49 -11.65 -14.67 -0.91
C LEU A 49 -11.60 -15.32 0.48
N PRO A 50 -10.69 -16.28 0.78
CA PRO A 50 -10.54 -16.81 2.14
C PRO A 50 -10.14 -15.73 3.15
N CYS A 51 -9.25 -14.81 2.78
CA CYS A 51 -8.84 -13.71 3.66
C CYS A 51 -10.01 -12.75 3.93
N LEU A 52 -10.80 -12.44 2.90
CA LEU A 52 -12.04 -11.68 3.04
C LEU A 52 -13.04 -12.39 3.96
N TRP A 53 -13.24 -13.69 3.76
CA TRP A 53 -14.15 -14.47 4.59
C TRP A 53 -13.75 -14.43 6.07
N LEU A 54 -12.47 -14.67 6.37
CA LEU A 54 -11.95 -14.58 7.74
C LEU A 54 -12.12 -13.18 8.32
N GLY A 55 -11.84 -12.13 7.54
CA GLY A 55 -12.07 -10.75 7.92
C GLY A 55 -13.55 -10.46 8.23
N LEU A 56 -14.47 -11.01 7.42
CA LEU A 56 -15.91 -10.84 7.60
C LEU A 56 -16.41 -11.54 8.87
N VAL A 57 -15.91 -12.74 9.17
CA VAL A 57 -16.24 -13.45 10.41
C VAL A 57 -15.79 -12.63 11.63
N ARG A 58 -14.57 -12.08 11.60
CA ARG A 58 -14.06 -11.21 12.67
C ARG A 58 -14.86 -9.92 12.79
N LEU A 59 -15.19 -9.30 11.67
CA LEU A 59 -16.00 -8.08 11.64
C LEU A 59 -17.38 -8.32 12.26
N ARG A 60 -18.03 -9.44 11.92
CA ARG A 60 -19.32 -9.83 12.50
C ARG A 60 -19.23 -10.04 14.01
N GLN A 61 -18.17 -10.70 14.49
CA GLN A 61 -17.96 -10.89 15.93
C GLN A 61 -17.84 -9.55 16.66
N ILE A 62 -17.03 -8.62 16.14
CA ILE A 62 -16.85 -7.27 16.72
C ILE A 62 -18.17 -6.51 16.76
N VAL A 63 -18.90 -6.49 15.64
CA VAL A 63 -20.18 -5.76 15.53
C VAL A 63 -21.28 -6.41 16.38
N SER A 64 -21.28 -7.74 16.53
CA SER A 64 -22.25 -8.43 17.38
C SER A 64 -22.03 -8.20 18.87
N ALA A 65 -20.79 -7.91 19.27
CA ALA A 65 -20.46 -7.62 20.66
C ALA A 65 -20.91 -6.21 21.08
N ASP A 66 -20.83 -5.24 20.16
CA ASP A 66 -21.26 -3.86 20.39
C ASP A 66 -21.68 -3.21 19.05
N SER A 67 -22.96 -2.86 18.93
CA SER A 67 -23.51 -2.25 17.71
C SER A 67 -22.91 -0.88 17.40
N ASN A 68 -22.37 -0.15 18.38
CA ASN A 68 -21.69 1.13 18.15
C ASN A 68 -20.39 0.95 17.35
N GLN A 69 -19.78 -0.23 17.41
CA GLN A 69 -18.58 -0.54 16.61
C GLN A 69 -18.85 -0.47 15.11
N LYS A 70 -20.08 -0.76 14.67
CA LYS A 70 -20.46 -0.69 13.25
C LYS A 70 -20.28 0.73 12.70
N VAL A 71 -20.71 1.73 13.45
CA VAL A 71 -20.59 3.15 13.06
C VAL A 71 -19.13 3.56 13.04
N LEU A 72 -18.36 3.17 14.06
CA LEU A 72 -16.94 3.46 14.15
C LEU A 72 -16.17 2.87 12.96
N LEU A 73 -16.38 1.58 12.67
CA LEU A 73 -15.74 0.88 11.55
C LEU A 73 -16.08 1.51 10.19
N ALA A 74 -17.33 1.95 9.99
CA ALA A 74 -17.73 2.66 8.78
C ALA A 74 -17.03 4.01 8.65
N LEU A 75 -16.95 4.79 9.74
CA LEU A 75 -16.21 6.06 9.77
C LEU A 75 -14.72 5.85 9.50
N CYS A 76 -14.13 4.78 10.03
CA CYS A 76 -12.72 4.45 9.80
C CYS A 76 -12.47 4.03 8.35
N GLY A 77 -13.36 3.22 7.75
CA GLY A 77 -13.29 2.89 6.33
C GLY A 77 -13.40 4.14 5.44
N ALA A 78 -14.35 5.03 5.74
CA ALA A 78 -14.50 6.31 5.05
C ALA A 78 -13.26 7.20 5.22
N PHE A 79 -12.70 7.26 6.42
CA PHE A 79 -11.46 8.01 6.69
C PHE A 79 -10.28 7.46 5.90
N ILE A 80 -10.07 6.14 5.88
CA ILE A 80 -9.01 5.49 5.08
C ILE A 80 -9.21 5.79 3.59
N PHE A 81 -10.44 5.68 3.08
CA PHE A 81 -10.75 6.02 1.70
C PHE A 81 -10.42 7.49 1.39
N VAL A 82 -10.88 8.43 2.22
CA VAL A 82 -10.61 9.86 2.03
C VAL A 82 -9.12 10.16 2.12
N LEU A 83 -8.42 9.60 3.11
CA LEU A 83 -6.97 9.73 3.24
C LEU A 83 -6.28 9.26 1.96
N SER A 84 -6.70 8.11 1.42
CA SER A 84 -6.20 7.55 0.16
C SER A 84 -6.57 8.34 -1.10
N ALA A 85 -7.46 9.31 -1.00
CA ALA A 85 -7.80 10.22 -2.09
C ALA A 85 -7.04 11.56 -1.99
N LEU A 86 -6.34 11.84 -0.87
CA LEU A 86 -5.56 13.06 -0.71
C LEU A 86 -4.26 12.96 -1.53
N LYS A 87 -4.08 13.90 -2.45
CA LYS A 87 -2.83 14.02 -3.23
C LYS A 87 -1.76 14.64 -2.35
N ILE A 88 -0.70 13.87 -2.06
CA ILE A 88 0.49 14.38 -1.39
C ILE A 88 1.57 14.58 -2.45
N PRO A 89 2.22 15.76 -2.52
CA PRO A 89 3.34 15.97 -3.43
C PRO A 89 4.48 15.03 -3.06
N SER A 90 4.88 14.15 -3.98
CA SER A 90 6.04 13.30 -3.78
C SER A 90 7.35 14.03 -4.10
N VAL A 91 8.45 13.55 -3.51
CA VAL A 91 9.80 14.12 -3.65
C VAL A 91 10.32 14.08 -5.10
N THR A 92 9.71 13.27 -5.97
CA THR A 92 10.12 13.08 -7.38
C THR A 92 9.18 13.76 -8.39
N GLY A 93 8.27 14.65 -7.95
CA GLY A 93 7.35 15.36 -8.83
C GLY A 93 6.11 14.55 -9.27
N SER A 94 5.90 13.36 -8.69
CA SER A 94 4.66 12.58 -8.83
C SER A 94 3.59 13.01 -7.83
N CYS A 95 2.32 12.90 -8.22
CA CYS A 95 1.19 12.93 -7.28
C CYS A 95 0.98 11.51 -6.72
N SER A 96 1.37 11.29 -5.47
CA SER A 96 1.13 10.02 -4.78
C SER A 96 -0.06 10.18 -3.83
N HIS A 97 -0.64 9.06 -3.42
CA HIS A 97 -1.75 9.03 -2.47
C HIS A 97 -1.36 8.11 -1.31
N PRO A 98 -1.52 8.55 -0.05
CA PRO A 98 -1.16 7.72 1.09
C PRO A 98 -2.13 6.54 1.18
N THR A 99 -1.64 5.32 1.31
CA THR A 99 -2.52 4.14 1.36
C THR A 99 -3.27 4.00 2.69
N GLY A 100 -2.75 4.61 3.76
CA GLY A 100 -3.29 4.50 5.11
C GLY A 100 -3.16 3.11 5.72
N ALA A 101 -2.45 2.18 5.06
CA ALA A 101 -2.41 0.76 5.43
C ALA A 101 -1.76 0.55 6.80
N GLY A 102 -0.64 1.24 7.06
CA GLY A 102 0.05 1.19 8.35
C GLY A 102 -0.80 1.71 9.51
N LEU A 103 -1.43 2.87 9.34
CA LEU A 103 -2.31 3.45 10.35
C LEU A 103 -3.52 2.54 10.63
N ALA A 104 -4.16 2.04 9.58
CA ALA A 104 -5.32 1.16 9.71
C ALA A 104 -4.98 -0.13 10.46
N VAL A 105 -3.80 -0.71 10.21
CA VAL A 105 -3.32 -1.90 10.93
C VAL A 105 -3.08 -1.63 12.40
N ILE A 106 -2.47 -0.50 12.74
CA ILE A 106 -2.20 -0.16 14.14
C ILE A 106 -3.51 0.04 14.91
N LEU A 107 -4.54 0.59 14.27
CA LEU A 107 -5.82 0.91 14.90
C LEU A 107 -6.79 -0.29 14.97
N PHE A 108 -6.87 -1.09 13.91
CA PHE A 108 -7.90 -2.13 13.75
C PHE A 108 -7.36 -3.56 13.64
N GLY A 109 -6.05 -3.69 13.45
CA GLY A 109 -5.40 -4.98 13.20
C GLY A 109 -5.65 -5.54 11.79
N PRO A 110 -4.82 -6.50 11.35
CA PRO A 110 -4.82 -6.98 9.96
C PRO A 110 -6.14 -7.65 9.54
N GLY A 111 -6.87 -8.27 10.48
CA GLY A 111 -8.12 -8.95 10.17
C GLY A 111 -9.24 -8.01 9.72
N VAL A 112 -9.40 -6.86 10.39
CA VAL A 112 -10.40 -5.85 10.03
C VAL A 112 -9.95 -5.08 8.79
N VAL A 113 -8.65 -4.79 8.67
CA VAL A 113 -8.06 -4.11 7.51
C VAL A 113 -8.29 -4.87 6.21
N ALA A 114 -8.32 -6.21 6.23
CA ALA A 114 -8.65 -6.99 5.03
C ALA A 114 -10.01 -6.63 4.43
N ILE A 115 -11.04 -6.40 5.26
CA ILE A 115 -12.37 -5.98 4.78
C ILE A 115 -12.40 -4.50 4.43
N LEU A 116 -11.89 -3.64 5.32
CA LEU A 116 -11.90 -2.19 5.07
C LEU A 116 -11.11 -1.86 3.80
N GLY A 117 -9.95 -2.47 3.61
CA GLY A 117 -9.13 -2.32 2.40
C GLY A 117 -9.85 -2.82 1.14
N ALA A 118 -10.60 -3.92 1.20
CA ALA A 118 -11.38 -4.39 0.06
C ALA A 118 -12.49 -3.41 -0.34
N ILE A 119 -13.17 -2.80 0.64
CA ILE A 119 -14.19 -1.78 0.41
C ILE A 119 -13.55 -0.52 -0.18
N VAL A 120 -12.41 -0.09 0.36
CA VAL A 120 -11.65 1.06 -0.15
C VAL A 120 -11.23 0.82 -1.60
N LEU A 121 -10.64 -0.33 -1.91
CA LEU A 121 -10.22 -0.71 -3.26
C LEU A 121 -11.41 -0.80 -4.22
N LEU A 122 -12.56 -1.29 -3.76
CA LEU A 122 -13.79 -1.30 -4.55
C LEU A 122 -14.24 0.11 -4.91
N PHE A 123 -14.25 1.03 -3.94
CA PHE A 123 -14.59 2.42 -4.21
C PHE A 123 -13.54 3.15 -5.05
N GLN A 124 -12.25 2.83 -4.90
CA GLN A 124 -11.20 3.36 -5.76
C GLN A 124 -11.40 2.91 -7.21
N ALA A 125 -11.73 1.64 -7.43
CA ALA A 125 -12.04 1.11 -8.76
C ALA A 125 -13.29 1.76 -9.37
N LEU A 126 -14.37 1.90 -8.59
CA LEU A 126 -15.66 2.39 -9.08
C LEU A 126 -15.75 3.92 -9.21
N LEU A 127 -15.18 4.68 -8.27
CA LEU A 127 -15.37 6.13 -8.16
C LEU A 127 -14.17 6.93 -8.67
N LEU A 128 -12.97 6.39 -8.51
CA LEU A 128 -11.73 7.09 -8.87
C LEU A 128 -11.07 6.53 -10.13
N ALA A 129 -11.67 5.49 -10.74
CA ALA A 129 -11.09 4.73 -11.84
C ALA A 129 -9.63 4.32 -11.55
N HIS A 130 -9.33 4.00 -10.29
CA HIS A 130 -7.99 3.67 -9.81
C HIS A 130 -7.97 2.20 -9.39
N GLY A 131 -7.17 1.38 -10.09
CA GLY A 131 -7.18 -0.08 -9.97
C GLY A 131 -8.18 -0.74 -10.92
N GLY A 132 -8.86 -1.78 -10.44
CA GLY A 132 -9.81 -2.56 -11.25
C GLY A 132 -10.61 -3.56 -10.41
N LEU A 133 -11.77 -3.98 -10.94
CA LEU A 133 -12.62 -5.06 -10.44
C LEU A 133 -12.01 -6.44 -10.72
N THR A 134 -11.49 -6.68 -11.93
CA THR A 134 -10.82 -7.97 -12.25
C THR A 134 -9.54 -8.12 -11.45
N THR A 135 -8.82 -7.03 -11.24
CA THR A 135 -7.56 -6.98 -10.49
C THR A 135 -7.74 -6.74 -9.00
N LEU A 136 -8.98 -6.56 -8.52
CA LEU A 136 -9.28 -6.31 -7.10
C LEU A 136 -8.76 -7.43 -6.19
N GLY A 137 -8.82 -8.69 -6.64
CA GLY A 137 -8.24 -9.82 -5.90
C GLY A 137 -6.72 -9.67 -5.70
N ALA A 138 -5.99 -9.25 -6.74
CA ALA A 138 -4.54 -9.06 -6.69
C ALA A 138 -4.18 -7.84 -5.82
N ASN A 139 -4.83 -6.70 -6.07
CA ASN A 139 -4.66 -5.48 -5.28
C ASN A 139 -5.05 -5.70 -3.80
N GLY A 140 -6.14 -6.41 -3.54
CA GLY A 140 -6.59 -6.77 -2.21
C GLY A 140 -5.59 -7.65 -1.46
N MET A 141 -5.00 -8.64 -2.14
CA MET A 141 -3.97 -9.48 -1.53
C MET A 141 -2.71 -8.70 -1.17
N SER A 142 -2.26 -7.77 -2.02
CA SER A 142 -1.07 -6.98 -1.71
C SER A 142 -1.37 -5.90 -0.64
N MET A 143 -2.43 -5.11 -0.81
CA MET A 143 -2.68 -3.89 -0.03
C MET A 143 -3.55 -4.10 1.20
N ALA A 144 -4.50 -5.03 1.17
CA ALA A 144 -5.43 -5.25 2.28
C ALA A 144 -5.02 -6.44 3.15
N VAL A 145 -4.13 -7.32 2.66
CA VAL A 145 -3.70 -8.53 3.38
C VAL A 145 -2.21 -8.53 3.66
N LEU A 146 -1.36 -8.71 2.64
CA LEU A 146 0.06 -9.01 2.85
C LEU A 146 0.84 -7.79 3.38
N GLY A 147 0.66 -6.61 2.79
CA GLY A 147 1.23 -5.37 3.32
C GLY A 147 0.83 -5.13 4.78
N PRO A 148 -0.47 -5.12 5.10
CA PRO A 148 -0.97 -5.01 6.48
C PRO A 148 -0.43 -6.06 7.46
N VAL A 149 -0.32 -7.32 7.04
CA VAL A 149 0.25 -8.39 7.87
C VAL A 149 1.73 -8.15 8.14
N VAL A 150 2.51 -7.76 7.13
CA VAL A 150 3.93 -7.42 7.32
C VAL A 150 4.08 -6.23 8.26
N GLY A 151 3.31 -5.15 8.05
CA GLY A 151 3.30 -4.00 8.95
C GLY A 151 2.97 -4.38 10.40
N TYR A 152 1.96 -5.21 10.60
CA TYR A 152 1.58 -5.71 11.93
C TYR A 152 2.69 -6.52 12.61
N LEU A 153 3.36 -7.40 11.86
CA LEU A 153 4.48 -8.18 12.36
C LEU A 153 5.66 -7.28 12.74
N VAL A 154 6.00 -6.31 11.88
CA VAL A 154 7.02 -5.30 12.13
C VAL A 154 6.69 -4.51 13.39
N TRP A 155 5.46 -4.02 13.52
CA TRP A 155 5.00 -3.30 14.70
C TRP A 155 5.20 -4.13 15.97
N ARG A 156 4.72 -5.39 15.97
CA ARG A 156 4.82 -6.29 17.13
C ARG A 156 6.27 -6.60 17.50
N LEU A 157 7.14 -6.82 16.51
CA LEU A 157 8.56 -7.08 16.71
C LEU A 157 9.28 -5.82 17.24
N ALA A 158 8.99 -4.65 16.67
CA ALA A 158 9.58 -3.39 17.10
C ALA A 158 9.19 -3.03 18.54
N THR A 159 7.92 -3.21 18.90
CA THR A 159 7.44 -3.00 20.28
C THR A 159 8.07 -4.00 21.25
N ARG A 160 8.23 -5.27 20.86
CA ARG A 160 8.90 -6.29 21.70
C ARG A 160 10.39 -6.03 21.89
N ALA A 161 11.05 -5.48 20.88
CA ALA A 161 12.44 -5.09 20.95
C ALA A 161 12.66 -3.77 21.72
N GLY A 162 11.60 -3.16 22.27
CA GLY A 162 11.69 -1.95 23.08
C GLY A 162 12.02 -0.70 22.26
N LEU A 163 11.77 -0.69 20.94
CA LEU A 163 11.93 0.52 20.15
C LEU A 163 10.93 1.59 20.60
N ARG A 164 11.32 2.86 20.43
CA ARG A 164 10.42 3.98 20.66
C ARG A 164 9.18 3.85 19.78
N ARG A 165 8.02 4.25 20.33
CA ARG A 165 6.71 4.05 19.72
C ARG A 165 6.58 4.73 18.35
N ASP A 166 7.10 5.95 18.22
CA ASP A 166 7.21 6.69 16.96
C ASP A 166 7.98 5.91 15.90
N VAL A 167 9.12 5.32 16.27
CA VAL A 167 9.92 4.48 15.36
C VAL A 167 9.16 3.20 14.98
N ALA A 168 8.50 2.54 15.93
CA ALA A 168 7.71 1.34 15.64
C ALA A 168 6.54 1.64 14.68
N ILE A 169 5.89 2.79 14.83
CA ILE A 169 4.80 3.24 13.94
C ILE A 169 5.34 3.57 12.54
N PHE A 170 6.46 4.31 12.47
CA PHE A 170 7.12 4.63 11.21
C PHE A 170 7.48 3.36 10.44
N LEU A 171 8.13 2.40 11.12
CA LEU A 171 8.53 1.13 10.52
C LEU A 171 7.32 0.30 10.09
N CYS A 172 6.25 0.28 10.89
CA CYS A 172 5.00 -0.40 10.54
C CYS A 172 4.44 0.10 9.21
N ALA A 173 4.30 1.42 9.05
CA ALA A 173 3.75 2.02 7.83
C ALA A 173 4.70 1.85 6.64
N ALA A 174 5.97 2.27 6.78
CA ALA A 174 6.92 2.22 5.68
C ALA A 174 7.15 0.78 5.16
N LEU A 175 7.23 -0.22 6.05
CA LEU A 175 7.43 -1.60 5.64
C LEU A 175 6.14 -2.29 5.15
N ALA A 176 4.95 -1.84 5.58
CA ALA A 176 3.69 -2.29 4.99
C ALA A 176 3.57 -1.85 3.53
N ASP A 177 3.94 -0.59 3.24
CA ASP A 177 3.91 -0.03 1.90
C ASP A 177 4.93 -0.76 1.02
N LEU A 178 6.19 -0.85 1.46
CA LEU A 178 7.24 -1.58 0.75
C LEU A 178 6.87 -3.05 0.49
N ALA A 179 6.28 -3.74 1.47
CA ALA A 179 5.81 -5.11 1.28
C ALA A 179 4.72 -5.19 0.20
N THR A 180 3.81 -4.21 0.15
CA THR A 180 2.78 -4.15 -0.87
C THR A 180 3.39 -4.04 -2.26
N TYR A 181 4.39 -3.18 -2.46
CA TYR A 181 5.06 -3.05 -3.77
C TYR A 181 5.85 -4.29 -4.15
N VAL A 182 6.49 -4.96 -3.18
CA VAL A 182 7.17 -6.23 -3.42
C VAL A 182 6.18 -7.29 -3.90
N VAL A 183 5.04 -7.41 -3.22
CA VAL A 183 3.98 -8.36 -3.61
C VAL A 183 3.42 -8.02 -4.99
N THR A 184 3.12 -6.76 -5.27
CA THR A 184 2.64 -6.33 -6.59
C THR A 184 3.68 -6.62 -7.69
N SER A 185 4.96 -6.41 -7.42
CA SER A 185 6.05 -6.77 -8.36
C SER A 185 6.12 -8.27 -8.62
N LEU A 186 5.89 -9.09 -7.59
CA LEU A 186 5.78 -10.55 -7.74
C LEU A 186 4.56 -10.95 -8.57
N GLN A 187 3.40 -10.35 -8.31
CA GLN A 187 2.17 -10.58 -9.07
C GLN A 187 2.37 -10.31 -10.56
N LEU A 188 2.98 -9.17 -10.88
CA LEU A 188 3.27 -8.77 -12.26
C LEU A 188 4.37 -9.62 -12.88
N GLY A 189 5.43 -9.94 -12.14
CA GLY A 189 6.54 -10.74 -12.65
C GLY A 189 6.15 -12.18 -12.97
N VAL A 190 5.21 -12.76 -12.20
CA VAL A 190 4.62 -14.07 -12.51
C VAL A 190 3.69 -13.98 -13.71
N ALA A 191 2.88 -12.92 -13.80
CA ALA A 191 1.94 -12.74 -14.90
C ALA A 191 2.62 -12.46 -16.25
N PHE A 192 3.78 -11.79 -16.21
CA PHE A 192 4.54 -11.37 -17.40
C PHE A 192 6.02 -11.76 -17.29
N PRO A 193 6.36 -13.06 -17.43
CA PRO A 193 7.76 -13.50 -17.37
C PRO A 193 8.59 -12.89 -18.51
N ASP A 194 9.82 -12.49 -18.21
CA ASP A 194 10.72 -11.92 -19.20
C ASP A 194 11.19 -13.01 -20.17
N PRO A 195 11.26 -12.74 -21.49
CA PRO A 195 11.65 -13.75 -22.47
C PRO A 195 13.05 -14.34 -22.26
N HIS A 196 13.97 -13.60 -21.66
CA HIS A 196 15.37 -14.03 -21.46
C HIS A 196 15.65 -14.45 -20.02
N SER A 197 15.06 -13.76 -19.05
CA SER A 197 15.38 -13.88 -17.62
C SER A 197 14.21 -14.41 -16.78
N GLY A 198 13.12 -14.80 -17.43
CA GLY A 198 11.95 -15.42 -16.81
C GLY A 198 11.27 -14.54 -15.77
N VAL A 199 10.58 -15.19 -14.82
CA VAL A 199 9.86 -14.52 -13.74
C VAL A 199 10.80 -13.64 -12.90
N ALA A 200 11.98 -14.15 -12.52
CA ALA A 200 12.93 -13.43 -11.69
C ALA A 200 13.38 -12.12 -12.35
N GLY A 201 13.63 -12.15 -13.66
CA GLY A 201 13.95 -10.97 -14.44
C GLY A 201 12.86 -9.91 -14.41
N SER A 202 11.61 -10.31 -14.65
CA SER A 202 10.48 -9.38 -14.61
C SER A 202 10.25 -8.80 -13.21
N VAL A 203 10.33 -9.62 -12.16
CA VAL A 203 10.20 -9.15 -10.77
C VAL A 203 11.25 -8.08 -10.48
N MET A 204 12.51 -8.31 -10.85
CA MET A 204 13.58 -7.32 -10.64
C MET A 204 13.34 -6.03 -11.44
N LYS A 205 12.81 -6.13 -12.67
CA LYS A 205 12.44 -4.95 -13.47
C LYS A 205 11.32 -4.15 -12.81
N PHE A 206 10.21 -4.78 -12.44
CA PHE A 206 9.09 -4.11 -11.78
C PHE A 206 9.51 -3.51 -10.43
N MET A 207 10.27 -4.26 -9.63
CA MET A 207 10.77 -3.77 -8.35
C MET A 207 11.74 -2.60 -8.53
N GLY A 208 12.61 -2.63 -9.54
CA GLY A 208 13.53 -1.53 -9.84
C GLY A 208 12.81 -0.24 -10.25
N ILE A 209 11.77 -0.35 -11.09
CA ILE A 209 10.94 0.79 -11.50
C ILE A 209 10.17 1.35 -10.30
N PHE A 210 9.54 0.49 -9.51
CA PHE A 210 8.77 0.94 -8.35
C PHE A 210 9.66 1.49 -7.22
N CYS A 211 10.87 0.99 -7.03
CA CYS A 211 11.76 1.48 -5.97
C CYS A 211 11.97 3.01 -6.02
N LEU A 212 12.10 3.56 -7.23
CA LEU A 212 12.35 5.00 -7.45
C LEU A 212 11.24 5.90 -6.94
N THR A 213 9.98 5.48 -7.05
CA THR A 213 8.82 6.26 -6.62
C THR A 213 8.32 5.84 -5.25
N GLN A 214 8.39 4.55 -4.95
CA GLN A 214 7.70 3.97 -3.80
C GLN A 214 8.51 3.99 -2.51
N VAL A 215 9.85 4.00 -2.57
CA VAL A 215 10.68 4.22 -1.36
C VAL A 215 10.46 5.63 -0.79
N PRO A 216 10.48 6.72 -1.60
CA PRO A 216 10.12 8.05 -1.11
C PRO A 216 8.71 8.12 -0.53
N VAL A 217 7.73 7.46 -1.17
CA VAL A 217 6.34 7.42 -0.70
C VAL A 217 6.24 6.70 0.65
N ALA A 218 6.85 5.53 0.80
CA ALA A 218 6.84 4.76 2.05
C ALA A 218 7.46 5.56 3.22
N ILE A 219 8.52 6.33 2.96
CA ILE A 219 9.11 7.22 3.97
C ILE A 219 8.14 8.35 4.33
N ALA A 220 7.56 9.02 3.32
CA ALA A 220 6.62 10.11 3.54
C ALA A 220 5.37 9.65 4.30
N GLU A 221 4.82 8.50 3.93
CA GLU A 221 3.66 7.89 4.58
C GLU A 221 3.99 7.39 5.99
N GLY A 222 5.19 6.86 6.21
CA GLY A 222 5.69 6.52 7.54
C GLY A 222 5.71 7.74 8.48
N LEU A 223 6.25 8.86 8.02
CA LEU A 223 6.28 10.11 8.79
C LEU A 223 4.87 10.67 9.03
N LEU A 224 4.02 10.65 8.00
CA LEU A 224 2.63 11.09 8.10
C LEU A 224 1.85 10.25 9.12
N THR A 225 2.06 8.94 9.11
CA THR A 225 1.41 8.02 10.05
C THR A 225 1.81 8.32 11.49
N VAL A 226 3.10 8.58 11.75
CA VAL A 226 3.58 9.01 13.08
C VAL A 226 2.90 10.30 13.50
N LEU A 227 2.83 11.31 12.61
CA LEU A 227 2.20 12.59 12.91
C LEU A 227 0.71 12.44 13.24
N ILE A 228 -0.05 11.71 12.41
CA ILE A 228 -1.48 11.46 12.62
C ILE A 228 -1.68 10.73 13.95
N TYR A 229 -0.89 9.70 14.21
CA TYR A 229 -1.01 8.90 15.42
C TYR A 229 -0.73 9.72 16.69
N ASP A 230 0.30 10.56 16.66
CA ASP A 230 0.62 11.48 17.77
C ASP A 230 -0.53 12.47 18.02
N GLN A 231 -1.12 13.04 16.97
CA GLN A 231 -2.27 13.94 17.09
C GLN A 231 -3.51 13.23 17.67
N LEU A 232 -3.79 12.00 17.24
CA LEU A 232 -4.88 11.19 17.78
C LEU A 232 -4.66 10.84 19.25
N SER A 233 -3.42 10.54 19.63
CA SER A 233 -3.02 10.24 21.01
C SER A 233 -3.17 11.46 21.92
N LYS A 234 -2.70 12.64 21.47
CA LYS A 234 -2.82 13.91 22.20
C LYS A 234 -4.26 14.35 22.44
N ARG A 235 -5.18 14.00 21.54
CA ARG A 235 -6.62 14.30 21.66
C ARG A 235 -7.41 13.23 22.41
N HIS A 236 -6.74 12.23 22.98
CA HIS A 236 -7.37 11.08 23.67
C HIS A 236 -8.37 10.29 22.81
N LEU A 237 -8.24 10.34 21.48
CA LEU A 237 -9.13 9.65 20.55
C LEU A 237 -8.72 8.19 20.31
N VAL A 238 -7.48 7.83 20.64
CA VAL A 238 -6.96 6.46 20.56
C VAL A 238 -6.27 6.14 21.88
N GLN A 239 -6.69 5.05 22.54
CA GLN A 239 -5.97 4.52 23.69
C GLN A 239 -4.82 3.64 23.19
N ALA A 240 -3.64 3.85 23.76
CA ALA A 240 -2.44 3.10 23.41
C ALA A 240 -2.67 1.59 23.63
N PRO A 241 -2.57 0.75 22.60
CA PRO A 241 -2.56 -0.69 22.82
C PRO A 241 -1.21 -1.05 23.46
N GLY A 242 -1.25 -1.32 24.77
CA GLY A 242 -0.14 -1.89 25.53
C GLY A 242 0.95 -0.91 25.94
N VAL A 243 0.76 -0.29 27.10
CA VAL A 243 1.71 -0.18 28.23
C VAL A 243 0.85 0.32 29.40
N ARG A 244 0.75 -0.51 30.45
CA ARG A 244 0.25 -0.07 31.77
C ARG A 244 1.12 1.09 32.23
N GLY A 245 0.50 2.13 32.79
CA GLY A 245 1.23 3.15 33.55
C GLY A 245 2.05 2.57 34.69
#